data_AF-A0AAE4ZVG2-F1
#
_entry.id   AF-A0AAE4ZVG2-F1
#
_cell.length_a   1.000
_cell.length_b   1.000
_cell.length_c   1.000
_cell.angle_alpha   90.00
_cell.angle_beta   90.00
_cell.angle_gamma   90.00
#
_symmetry.space_group_name_H-M   'P 1'
#
loop_
_entity.id
_entity.type
_entity.pdbx_description
1 polymer ?
#
loop_
_entity_poly.entity_id
_entity_poly.type
_entity_poly.pdbx_seq_one_letter_code
_entity_poly.pdbx_strand_id
1 'polypeptide(L)'
;MRKRIEAVERRLDDIEKTVSALRTFIVHSGMSHGMNTGEHSAVQESTVPSPTGAVAGKETGAADTRPDIKASKGETPGLLHNSLGEPYSIKLVYPTFFRSLDVGIPYCTVSFPAGKERLAKQVREGTLFFIYITSPVRKVIGLAQAMGPAEFRGDVTPSRPWVIPMEWMIGPKAGGVSLSDVGLEVRARPGDSVYAIPEDAAKRLAEALVPLPDLDEAEVNRLRGRFGLDTARTAAGGGGSRP
;
A
#
# COMPACT_ATOMS: atom_id res chain seq x y z
N MET A 1 -21.19 -26.14 -16.19
CA MET A 1 -19.94 -26.35 -15.42
C MET A 1 -18.69 -26.06 -16.24
N ARG A 2 -18.48 -26.67 -17.43
CA ARG A 2 -17.29 -26.44 -18.29
C ARG A 2 -16.95 -24.97 -18.57
N LYS A 3 -17.94 -24.15 -18.95
CA LYS A 3 -17.72 -22.70 -19.21
C LYS A 3 -17.17 -21.90 -18.03
N ARG A 4 -17.42 -22.33 -16.78
CA ARG A 4 -16.87 -21.67 -15.59
C ARG A 4 -15.43 -22.09 -15.32
N ILE A 5 -15.05 -23.31 -15.70
CA ILE A 5 -13.68 -23.83 -15.56
C ILE A 5 -12.78 -23.14 -16.58
N GLU A 6 -13.20 -23.06 -17.84
CA GLU A 6 -12.44 -22.35 -18.90
C GLU A 6 -12.23 -20.87 -18.59
N ALA A 7 -13.19 -20.22 -17.93
CA ALA A 7 -13.06 -18.82 -17.50
C ALA A 7 -12.08 -18.64 -16.34
N VAL A 8 -11.94 -19.64 -15.46
CA VAL A 8 -10.97 -19.63 -14.37
C VAL A 8 -9.57 -19.90 -14.92
N GLU A 9 -9.42 -20.87 -15.83
CA GLU A 9 -8.14 -21.21 -16.47
C GLU A 9 -7.57 -20.00 -17.24
N ARG A 10 -8.39 -19.29 -18.03
CA ARG A 10 -7.93 -18.07 -18.71
C ARG A 10 -7.47 -16.98 -17.75
N ARG A 11 -8.14 -16.83 -16.61
CA ARG A 11 -7.74 -15.85 -15.59
C ARG A 11 -6.43 -16.23 -14.91
N LEU A 12 -6.18 -17.51 -14.69
CA LEU A 12 -4.91 -18.00 -14.15
C LEU A 12 -3.75 -17.73 -15.12
N ASP A 13 -3.94 -17.98 -16.41
CA ASP A 13 -2.94 -17.68 -17.45
C ASP A 13 -2.58 -16.17 -17.49
N ASP A 14 -3.58 -15.29 -17.36
CA ASP A 14 -3.35 -13.84 -17.37
C ASP A 14 -2.62 -13.36 -16.10
N ILE A 15 -2.89 -14.00 -14.95
CA ILE A 15 -2.16 -13.76 -13.71
C ILE A 15 -0.70 -14.21 -13.84
N GLU A 16 -0.44 -15.40 -14.38
CA GLU A 16 0.93 -15.91 -14.57
C GLU A 16 1.76 -15.01 -15.50
N LYS A 17 1.14 -14.50 -16.58
CA LYS A 17 1.78 -13.51 -17.47
C LYS A 17 2.10 -12.22 -16.74
N THR A 18 1.18 -11.72 -15.92
CA THR A 18 1.35 -10.48 -15.14
C THR A 18 2.48 -10.63 -14.11
N VAL A 19 2.52 -11.76 -13.40
CA VAL A 19 3.58 -12.08 -12.44
C VAL A 19 4.93 -12.21 -13.14
N SER A 20 4.97 -12.84 -14.32
CA SER A 20 6.19 -12.97 -15.13
C SER A 20 6.72 -11.62 -15.63
N ALA A 21 5.82 -10.71 -16.04
CA ALA A 21 6.18 -9.35 -16.42
C ALA A 21 6.74 -8.55 -15.23
N LEU A 22 6.12 -8.67 -14.05
CA LEU A 22 6.62 -8.08 -12.80
C LEU A 22 8.00 -8.60 -12.42
N ARG A 23 8.24 -9.92 -12.51
CA ARG A 23 9.56 -10.51 -12.27
C ARG A 23 10.61 -9.96 -13.24
N THR A 24 10.27 -9.88 -14.52
CA THR A 24 11.16 -9.33 -15.55
C THR A 24 11.51 -7.86 -15.28
N PHE A 25 10.51 -7.06 -14.90
CA PHE A 25 10.70 -5.65 -14.57
C PHE A 25 11.59 -5.44 -13.34
N ILE A 26 11.41 -6.25 -12.29
CA ILE A 26 12.23 -6.21 -11.07
C ILE A 26 13.69 -6.56 -11.41
N VAL A 27 13.92 -7.59 -12.23
CA VAL A 27 15.28 -8.00 -12.62
C VAL A 27 15.98 -6.94 -13.48
N HIS A 28 15.26 -6.32 -14.43
CA HIS A 28 15.87 -5.31 -15.31
C HIS A 28 16.08 -3.95 -14.61
N SER A 29 15.24 -3.61 -13.64
CA SER A 29 15.39 -2.36 -12.87
C SER A 29 16.56 -2.42 -11.88
N GLY A 30 17.09 -3.61 -11.56
CA GLY A 30 18.24 -3.81 -10.67
C GLY A 30 19.62 -3.65 -11.33
N MET A 31 19.71 -3.50 -12.66
CA MET A 31 21.01 -3.50 -13.38
C MET A 31 21.48 -2.12 -13.88
N SER A 32 20.83 -1.01 -13.48
CA SER A 32 21.07 0.31 -14.08
C SER A 32 21.74 1.35 -13.18
N HIS A 33 22.47 1.00 -12.11
CA HIS A 33 23.25 1.99 -11.35
C HIS A 33 24.65 1.47 -11.03
N GLY A 34 25.61 1.77 -11.90
CA GLY A 34 27.02 1.53 -11.63
C GLY A 34 27.92 2.02 -12.76
N MET A 35 28.72 3.05 -12.45
CA MET A 35 29.89 3.55 -13.18
C MET A 35 29.63 4.54 -14.32
N ASN A 36 29.85 5.83 -14.03
CA ASN A 36 30.73 6.61 -14.89
C ASN A 36 31.50 7.68 -14.09
N THR A 37 32.79 7.44 -13.92
CA THR A 37 33.82 8.38 -13.49
C THR A 37 34.66 8.74 -14.71
N GLY A 38 34.99 10.02 -14.92
CA GLY A 38 36.08 10.39 -15.81
C GLY A 38 35.89 11.70 -16.55
N GLU A 39 36.71 12.68 -16.16
CA GLU A 39 36.96 13.97 -16.79
C GLU A 39 37.47 13.84 -18.23
N HIS A 40 37.28 14.86 -19.07
CA HIS A 40 38.36 15.52 -19.83
C HIS A 40 37.88 16.79 -20.58
N SER A 41 38.79 17.75 -20.60
CA SER A 41 38.74 19.11 -21.15
C SER A 41 38.63 19.27 -22.67
N ALA A 42 38.21 20.50 -23.03
CA ALA A 42 38.76 21.40 -24.07
C ALA A 42 38.18 21.46 -25.52
N VAL A 43 37.56 22.63 -25.78
CA VAL A 43 37.79 23.62 -26.88
C VAL A 43 37.41 23.23 -28.34
N GLN A 44 36.40 23.92 -28.93
CA GLN A 44 36.53 24.84 -30.09
C GLN A 44 35.17 25.41 -30.60
N GLU A 45 35.07 26.74 -30.51
CA GLU A 45 34.69 27.80 -31.50
C GLU A 45 33.60 27.67 -32.61
N SER A 46 32.93 28.83 -32.82
CA SER A 46 32.21 29.32 -34.03
C SER A 46 30.77 28.79 -34.26
N THR A 47 29.71 29.53 -34.63
CA THR A 47 29.51 30.86 -35.22
C THR A 47 28.04 31.30 -35.03
N VAL A 48 27.78 32.60 -34.95
CA VAL A 48 26.47 33.33 -34.92
C VAL A 48 25.88 33.35 -36.37
N PRO A 49 24.54 33.44 -36.67
CA PRO A 49 23.68 34.54 -36.24
C PRO A 49 22.17 34.34 -35.94
N SER A 50 21.65 35.30 -35.17
CA SER A 50 20.23 35.60 -34.97
C SER A 50 19.50 35.94 -36.28
N PRO A 51 18.16 35.81 -36.28
CA PRO A 51 17.39 37.04 -36.32
C PRO A 51 16.16 37.07 -35.39
N THR A 52 15.81 38.31 -35.09
CA THR A 52 14.73 38.89 -34.32
C THR A 52 13.33 38.46 -34.78
N GLY A 53 12.41 38.24 -33.84
CA GLY A 53 10.98 38.11 -34.12
C GLY A 53 10.15 38.04 -32.84
N ALA A 54 9.69 39.20 -32.37
CA ALA A 54 8.78 39.33 -31.24
C ALA A 54 7.36 38.89 -31.61
N VAL A 55 6.75 37.99 -30.84
CA VAL A 55 5.29 37.92 -30.68
C VAL A 55 4.96 37.66 -29.21
N ALA A 56 4.19 38.58 -28.65
CA ALA A 56 3.77 38.61 -27.27
C ALA A 56 2.59 37.66 -27.00
N GLY A 57 2.65 37.02 -25.82
CA GLY A 57 1.52 36.82 -24.93
C GLY A 57 0.56 35.68 -25.25
N LYS A 58 0.57 34.62 -24.41
CA LYS A 58 -0.34 34.48 -23.26
C LYS A 58 -0.16 33.09 -22.63
N GLU A 59 0.98 32.86 -21.99
CA GLU A 59 1.14 31.68 -21.13
C GLU A 59 0.41 31.95 -19.81
N THR A 60 -0.75 31.31 -19.67
CA THR A 60 -1.43 31.19 -18.39
C THR A 60 -0.63 30.20 -17.56
N GLY A 61 0.28 30.72 -16.75
CA GLY A 61 0.97 29.96 -15.72
C GLY A 61 -0.04 29.41 -14.73
N ALA A 62 -0.43 28.14 -14.94
CA ALA A 62 -1.01 27.34 -13.88
C ALA A 62 0.12 27.11 -12.87
N ALA A 63 0.14 27.94 -11.82
CA ALA A 63 1.00 27.75 -10.67
C ALA A 63 0.74 26.34 -10.12
N ASP A 64 1.70 25.44 -10.35
CA ASP A 64 1.76 24.12 -9.75
C ASP A 64 1.88 24.31 -8.24
N THR A 65 0.72 24.43 -7.59
CA THR A 65 0.62 24.63 -6.14
C THR A 65 0.71 23.25 -5.50
N ARG A 66 1.84 22.56 -5.68
CA ARG A 66 2.15 21.41 -4.85
C ARG A 66 2.34 21.95 -3.43
N PRO A 67 1.50 21.55 -2.47
CA PRO A 67 1.74 21.93 -1.09
C PRO A 67 3.15 21.47 -0.74
N ASP A 68 3.93 22.37 -0.16
CA ASP A 68 5.27 22.10 0.31
C ASP A 68 5.14 21.22 1.56
N ILE A 69 5.01 19.90 1.35
CA ILE A 69 4.77 18.93 2.43
C ILE A 69 6.09 18.73 3.17
N LYS A 70 6.37 19.62 4.12
CA LYS A 70 7.46 19.43 5.07
C LYS A 70 7.19 18.17 5.87
N ALA A 71 8.02 17.15 5.70
CA ALA A 71 8.06 15.99 6.56
C ALA A 71 8.13 16.46 8.02
N SER A 72 7.28 15.91 8.88
CA SER A 72 7.41 16.22 10.30
C SER A 72 8.72 15.61 10.80
N LYS A 73 9.41 16.31 11.72
CA LYS A 73 10.75 15.92 12.17
C LYS A 73 10.75 14.46 12.66
N GLY A 74 11.49 13.59 11.98
CA GLY A 74 11.60 12.16 12.30
C GLY A 74 10.58 11.25 11.60
N GLU A 75 9.89 11.70 10.56
CA GLU A 75 9.15 10.85 9.63
C GLU A 75 9.92 10.69 8.32
N THR A 76 9.75 9.54 7.66
CA THR A 76 10.32 9.32 6.32
C THR A 76 9.83 10.39 5.34
N PRO A 77 10.74 11.04 4.58
CA PRO A 77 10.36 12.03 3.58
C PRO A 77 9.35 11.49 2.56
N GLY A 78 8.34 12.29 2.22
CA GLY A 78 7.31 11.92 1.25
C GLY A 78 6.20 11.00 1.77
N LEU A 79 6.26 10.58 3.04
CA LEU A 79 5.15 9.86 3.68
C LEU A 79 3.97 10.79 3.95
N LEU A 80 2.76 10.40 3.53
CA LEU A 80 1.54 11.18 3.73
C LEU A 80 0.50 10.41 4.55
N HIS A 81 -0.08 11.08 5.54
CA HIS A 81 -1.12 10.51 6.40
C HIS A 81 -2.49 10.65 5.75
N ASN A 82 -3.26 9.56 5.73
CA ASN A 82 -4.63 9.51 5.20
C ASN A 82 -4.73 9.99 3.75
N SER A 83 -3.71 9.67 2.96
CA SER A 83 -3.68 9.84 1.52
C SER A 83 -3.39 8.50 0.88
N LEU A 84 -3.83 8.31 -0.36
CA LEU A 84 -3.42 7.19 -1.19
C LEU A 84 -2.14 7.58 -1.92
N GLY A 85 -1.18 6.66 -1.98
CA GLY A 85 -0.02 6.80 -2.84
C GLY A 85 -0.32 6.31 -4.25
N GLU A 86 0.44 6.82 -5.21
CA GLU A 86 0.39 6.40 -6.61
C GLU A 86 1.63 5.53 -6.92
N PRO A 87 1.55 4.19 -6.91
CA PRO A 87 0.38 3.35 -6.56
C PRO A 87 0.38 2.83 -5.11
N TYR A 88 1.44 3.06 -4.31
CA TYR A 88 1.66 2.33 -3.05
C TYR A 88 1.12 3.03 -1.82
N SER A 89 0.32 2.30 -1.06
CA SER A 89 -0.21 2.72 0.23
C SER A 89 0.01 1.65 1.30
N ILE A 90 0.03 2.03 2.58
CA ILE A 90 -0.06 1.11 3.72
C ILE A 90 -1.46 1.23 4.31
N LYS A 91 -2.24 0.17 4.30
CA LYS A 91 -3.54 0.10 4.98
C LYS A 91 -3.35 -0.34 6.43
N LEU A 92 -3.83 0.48 7.36
CA LEU A 92 -3.88 0.13 8.78
C LEU A 92 -5.13 -0.69 9.08
N VAL A 93 -4.93 -1.92 9.55
CA VAL A 93 -6.00 -2.81 10.00
C VAL A 93 -5.74 -3.30 11.42
N TYR A 94 -6.80 -3.61 12.15
CA TYR A 94 -6.70 -4.10 13.53
C TYR A 94 -6.41 -5.61 13.55
N PRO A 95 -5.88 -6.16 14.66
CA PRO A 95 -5.66 -7.61 14.80
C PRO A 95 -6.90 -8.48 14.54
N THR A 96 -8.11 -7.92 14.68
CA THR A 96 -9.36 -8.61 14.31
C THR A 96 -9.44 -8.98 12.82
N PHE A 97 -8.57 -8.42 11.98
CA PHE A 97 -8.42 -8.79 10.57
C PHE A 97 -8.15 -10.30 10.38
N PHE A 98 -7.43 -10.95 11.31
CA PHE A 98 -7.20 -12.39 11.22
C PHE A 98 -8.48 -13.24 11.27
N ARG A 99 -9.59 -12.70 11.77
CA ARG A 99 -10.88 -13.41 11.82
C ARG A 99 -11.53 -13.55 10.45
N SER A 100 -11.25 -12.63 9.54
CA SER A 100 -11.73 -12.64 8.15
C SER A 100 -10.65 -13.10 7.17
N LEU A 101 -9.45 -13.40 7.64
CA LEU A 101 -8.36 -13.86 6.81
C LEU A 101 -8.44 -15.37 6.65
N ASP A 102 -8.74 -15.84 5.46
CA ASP A 102 -8.68 -17.26 5.11
C ASP A 102 -7.41 -17.53 4.30
N VAL A 103 -6.56 -18.41 4.84
CA VAL A 103 -5.30 -18.78 4.18
C VAL A 103 -5.58 -19.66 2.96
N GLY A 104 -4.75 -19.52 1.92
CA GLY A 104 -4.95 -20.22 0.65
C GLY A 104 -6.00 -19.60 -0.28
N ILE A 105 -6.75 -18.59 0.18
CA ILE A 105 -7.62 -17.79 -0.70
C ILE A 105 -6.80 -16.61 -1.25
N PRO A 106 -6.76 -16.38 -2.57
CA PRO A 106 -5.99 -15.29 -3.16
C PRO A 106 -6.65 -13.91 -2.97
N TYR A 107 -7.75 -13.84 -2.21
CA TYR A 107 -8.54 -12.63 -2.04
C TYR A 107 -8.60 -12.21 -0.57
N CYS A 108 -8.70 -10.91 -0.33
CA CYS A 108 -9.06 -10.37 0.96
C CYS A 108 -9.94 -9.13 0.80
N THR A 109 -10.40 -8.59 1.92
CA THR A 109 -11.13 -7.32 1.93
C THR A 109 -10.50 -6.38 2.94
N VAL A 110 -10.47 -5.09 2.61
CA VAL A 110 -10.08 -4.05 3.55
C VAL A 110 -11.18 -3.02 3.65
N SER A 111 -11.39 -2.49 4.85
CA SER A 111 -12.49 -1.56 5.10
C SER A 111 -12.01 -0.20 5.62
N PHE A 112 -12.71 0.86 5.24
CA PHE A 112 -12.48 2.21 5.72
C PHE A 112 -13.58 2.62 6.72
N PRO A 113 -13.22 3.34 7.80
CA PRO A 113 -14.19 3.95 8.70
C PRO A 113 -15.17 4.86 7.94
N ALA A 114 -16.37 5.07 8.48
CA ALA A 114 -17.38 5.92 7.86
C ALA A 114 -16.86 7.34 7.57
N GLY A 115 -16.12 7.95 8.51
CA GLY A 115 -15.49 9.26 8.34
C GLY A 115 -14.34 9.33 7.32
N LYS A 116 -14.01 8.22 6.65
CA LYS A 116 -12.98 8.14 5.59
C LYS A 116 -13.58 7.82 4.22
N GLU A 117 -14.87 8.08 4.04
CA GLU A 117 -15.59 7.90 2.77
C GLU A 117 -14.85 8.49 1.57
N ARG A 118 -14.42 9.76 1.65
CA ARG A 118 -13.72 10.43 0.54
C ARG A 118 -12.47 9.66 0.11
N LEU A 119 -11.71 9.15 1.09
CA LEU A 119 -10.49 8.38 0.82
C LEU A 119 -10.82 7.01 0.22
N ALA A 120 -11.86 6.34 0.73
CA ALA A 120 -12.30 5.05 0.20
C ALA A 120 -12.77 5.16 -1.27
N LYS A 121 -13.54 6.21 -1.59
CA LYS A 121 -14.02 6.50 -2.96
C LYS A 121 -12.90 6.87 -3.94
N GLN A 122 -11.73 7.27 -3.44
CA GLN A 122 -10.56 7.54 -4.30
C GLN A 122 -9.83 6.27 -4.71
N VAL A 123 -10.06 5.14 -4.04
CA VAL A 123 -9.43 3.88 -4.41
C VAL A 123 -9.96 3.41 -5.76
N ARG A 124 -9.02 3.11 -6.65
CA ARG A 124 -9.29 2.58 -7.99
C ARG A 124 -8.76 1.16 -8.10
N GLU A 125 -9.31 0.42 -9.05
CA GLU A 125 -8.71 -0.84 -9.49
C GLU A 125 -7.21 -0.64 -9.78
N GLY A 126 -6.38 -1.58 -9.33
CA GLY A 126 -4.94 -1.50 -9.46
C GLY A 126 -4.20 -0.82 -8.29
N THR A 127 -4.90 -0.09 -7.41
CA THR A 127 -4.27 0.55 -6.23
C THR A 127 -3.66 -0.50 -5.32
N LEU A 128 -2.41 -0.29 -4.89
CA LEU A 128 -1.64 -1.27 -4.11
C LEU A 128 -1.62 -0.90 -2.62
N PHE A 129 -1.95 -1.87 -1.77
CA PHE A 129 -1.94 -1.74 -0.33
C PHE A 129 -1.05 -2.79 0.33
N PHE A 130 -0.05 -2.34 1.06
CA PHE A 130 0.57 -3.14 2.11
C PHE A 130 -0.39 -3.23 3.30
N ILE A 131 -0.65 -4.44 3.79
CA ILE A 131 -1.57 -4.66 4.91
C ILE A 131 -0.78 -4.66 6.21
N TYR A 132 -0.92 -3.58 6.98
CA TYR A 132 -0.27 -3.42 8.28
C TYR A 132 -1.23 -3.71 9.42
N ILE A 133 -0.93 -4.76 10.18
CA ILE A 133 -1.65 -5.08 11.40
C ILE A 133 -1.14 -4.17 12.53
N THR A 134 -2.03 -3.38 13.10
CA THR A 134 -1.71 -2.47 14.19
C THR A 134 -1.41 -3.20 15.51
N SER A 135 -1.25 -2.44 16.60
CA SER A 135 -0.92 -2.98 17.92
C SER A 135 -1.86 -4.11 18.35
N PRO A 136 -1.34 -5.19 18.95
CA PRO A 136 0.03 -5.39 19.40
C PRO A 136 0.96 -6.02 18.35
N VAL A 137 0.50 -6.33 17.14
CA VAL A 137 1.30 -7.02 16.13
C VAL A 137 2.34 -6.08 15.52
N ARG A 138 1.89 -4.92 15.01
CA ARG A 138 2.74 -3.86 14.44
C ARG A 138 3.61 -4.31 13.25
N LYS A 139 3.04 -5.13 12.37
CA LYS A 139 3.76 -5.71 11.21
C LYS A 139 2.95 -5.55 9.92
N VAL A 140 3.66 -5.31 8.82
CA VAL A 140 3.13 -5.52 7.47
C VAL A 140 3.15 -7.02 7.21
N ILE A 141 2.03 -7.58 6.77
CA ILE A 141 1.92 -9.03 6.52
C ILE A 141 1.83 -9.38 5.05
N GLY A 142 1.54 -8.45 4.15
CA GLY A 142 1.41 -8.76 2.73
C GLY A 142 1.12 -7.53 1.90
N LEU A 143 0.99 -7.74 0.59
CA LEU A 143 0.67 -6.73 -0.40
C LEU A 143 -0.54 -7.19 -1.21
N ALA A 144 -1.56 -6.35 -1.31
CA ALA A 144 -2.77 -6.65 -2.05
C ALA A 144 -3.11 -5.52 -3.03
N GLN A 145 -3.75 -5.87 -4.14
CA GLN A 145 -4.22 -4.95 -5.17
C GLN A 145 -5.74 -4.81 -5.10
N ALA A 146 -6.24 -3.59 -5.21
CA ALA A 146 -7.68 -3.34 -5.29
C ALA A 146 -8.23 -3.87 -6.61
N MET A 147 -9.29 -4.68 -6.53
CA MET A 147 -9.97 -5.24 -7.70
C MET A 147 -11.07 -4.33 -8.26
N GLY A 148 -11.34 -3.21 -7.60
CA GLY A 148 -12.44 -2.33 -7.96
C GLY A 148 -12.64 -1.19 -6.96
N PRO A 149 -13.67 -0.36 -7.17
CA PRO A 149 -14.00 0.73 -6.27
C PRO A 149 -14.52 0.23 -4.91
N ALA A 150 -14.52 1.11 -3.91
CA ALA A 150 -15.11 0.80 -2.61
C ALA A 150 -16.64 0.62 -2.69
N GLU A 151 -17.14 -0.42 -2.03
CA GLU A 151 -18.55 -0.71 -1.87
C GLU A 151 -19.04 -0.29 -0.47
N PHE A 152 -20.23 0.29 -0.40
CA PHE A 152 -20.86 0.59 0.89
C PHE A 152 -21.61 -0.64 1.44
N ARG A 153 -21.26 -1.05 2.67
CA ARG A 153 -21.75 -2.22 3.41
C ARG A 153 -22.03 -1.85 4.87
N GLY A 154 -22.72 -0.74 5.09
CA GLY A 154 -23.01 -0.22 6.44
C GLY A 154 -24.03 -1.05 7.22
N ASP A 155 -24.80 -1.87 6.54
CA ASP A 155 -25.69 -2.90 7.10
C ASP A 155 -24.92 -4.06 7.75
N VAL A 156 -23.78 -4.44 7.18
CA VAL A 156 -22.94 -5.54 7.69
C VAL A 156 -21.85 -5.03 8.65
N THR A 157 -21.25 -3.88 8.34
CA THR A 157 -20.08 -3.35 9.06
C THR A 157 -20.23 -1.84 9.34
N PRO A 158 -21.14 -1.43 10.24
CA PRO A 158 -21.50 -0.02 10.42
C PRO A 158 -20.31 0.87 10.82
N SER A 159 -19.33 0.34 11.55
CA SER A 159 -18.13 1.09 11.93
C SER A 159 -17.12 1.28 10.80
N ARG A 160 -17.16 0.43 9.76
CA ARG A 160 -16.24 0.43 8.62
C ARG A 160 -16.98 0.09 7.32
N PRO A 161 -17.96 0.92 6.92
CA PRO A 161 -18.92 0.53 5.92
C PRO A 161 -18.33 0.50 4.50
N TRP A 162 -17.20 1.15 4.25
CA TRP A 162 -16.61 1.20 2.91
C TRP A 162 -15.62 0.05 2.73
N VAL A 163 -16.03 -1.01 2.03
CA VAL A 163 -15.28 -2.24 1.84
C VAL A 163 -14.68 -2.27 0.44
N ILE A 164 -13.41 -2.69 0.34
CA ILE A 164 -12.70 -2.80 -0.93
C ILE A 164 -12.33 -4.27 -1.15
N PRO A 165 -12.78 -4.91 -2.24
CA PRO A 165 -12.31 -6.24 -2.63
C PRO A 165 -10.87 -6.15 -3.14
N MET A 166 -10.04 -7.07 -2.67
CA MET A 166 -8.61 -7.08 -2.95
C MET A 166 -8.15 -8.47 -3.38
N GLU A 167 -7.10 -8.52 -4.20
CA GLU A 167 -6.36 -9.72 -4.55
C GLU A 167 -4.94 -9.64 -3.98
N TRP A 168 -4.43 -10.73 -3.41
CA TRP A 168 -3.07 -10.79 -2.86
C TRP A 168 -2.04 -10.86 -3.99
N MET A 169 -1.13 -9.89 -4.02
CA MET A 169 0.08 -9.92 -4.86
C MET A 169 1.24 -10.60 -4.11
N ILE A 170 1.31 -10.36 -2.80
CA ILE A 170 2.13 -11.10 -1.85
C ILE A 170 1.18 -11.51 -0.74
N GLY A 171 0.94 -12.81 -0.60
CA GLY A 171 0.06 -13.38 0.41
C GLY A 171 0.51 -13.03 1.84
N PRO A 172 -0.37 -13.23 2.83
CA PRO A 172 -0.04 -12.98 4.23
C PRO A 172 1.17 -13.84 4.64
N LYS A 173 2.18 -13.20 5.24
CA LYS A 173 3.45 -13.78 5.67
C LYS A 173 3.47 -14.00 7.18
N ALA A 174 4.01 -15.13 7.61
CA ALA A 174 4.26 -15.40 9.02
C ALA A 174 5.34 -14.45 9.57
N GLY A 175 5.11 -13.91 10.77
CA GLY A 175 5.99 -12.94 11.42
C GLY A 175 5.91 -11.51 10.87
N GLY A 176 5.75 -11.34 9.55
CA GLY A 176 5.65 -10.05 8.88
C GLY A 176 6.87 -9.14 9.05
N VAL A 177 6.81 -7.94 8.49
CA VAL A 177 7.90 -6.94 8.47
C VAL A 177 7.54 -5.72 9.30
N SER A 178 8.41 -5.26 10.20
CA SER A 178 8.18 -3.97 10.89
C SER A 178 8.51 -2.82 9.94
N LEU A 179 7.83 -1.68 10.10
CA LEU A 179 8.19 -0.48 9.33
C LEU A 179 9.63 -0.03 9.60
N SER A 180 10.12 -0.18 10.84
CA SER A 180 11.50 0.11 11.21
C SER A 180 12.52 -0.77 10.51
N ASP A 181 12.18 -2.03 10.20
CA ASP A 181 13.11 -3.01 9.60
C ASP A 181 13.47 -2.60 8.15
N VAL A 182 12.68 -1.72 7.54
CA VAL A 182 12.84 -1.21 6.18
C VAL A 182 13.15 0.30 6.14
N GLY A 183 13.48 0.89 7.29
CA GLY A 183 13.79 2.32 7.40
C GLY A 183 12.59 3.24 7.15
N LEU A 184 11.37 2.76 7.36
CA LEU A 184 10.15 3.57 7.27
C LEU A 184 9.76 4.06 8.67
N GLU A 185 10.14 5.31 8.95
CA GLU A 185 9.82 6.00 10.20
C GLU A 185 8.46 6.66 10.09
N VAL A 186 7.50 6.19 10.90
CA VAL A 186 6.13 6.69 10.92
C VAL A 186 5.73 7.04 12.33
N ARG A 187 5.27 8.27 12.53
CA ARG A 187 4.65 8.69 13.78
C ARG A 187 3.14 8.53 13.69
N ALA A 188 2.63 7.40 14.15
CA ALA A 188 1.19 7.12 14.13
C ALA A 188 0.37 8.21 14.84
N ARG A 189 -0.74 8.63 14.20
CA ARG A 189 -1.65 9.65 14.73
C ARG A 189 -3.05 9.05 14.95
N PRO A 190 -3.79 9.49 15.99
CA PRO A 190 -5.19 9.13 16.13
C PRO A 190 -5.97 9.45 14.85
N GLY A 191 -6.75 8.49 14.36
CA GLY A 191 -7.55 8.64 13.14
C GLY A 191 -6.82 8.33 11.83
N ASP A 192 -5.55 7.94 11.87
CA ASP A 192 -4.88 7.38 10.70
C ASP A 192 -5.52 6.06 10.27
N SER A 193 -5.69 5.91 8.97
CA SER A 193 -6.23 4.68 8.37
C SER A 193 -5.41 4.16 7.20
N VAL A 194 -4.63 5.04 6.56
CA VAL A 194 -3.76 4.74 5.43
C VAL A 194 -2.55 5.66 5.45
N TYR A 195 -1.41 5.18 5.00
CA TYR A 195 -0.25 6.00 4.62
C TYR A 195 0.01 5.91 3.13
N ALA A 196 0.20 7.03 2.44
CA ALA A 196 0.88 7.03 1.16
C ALA A 196 2.38 6.92 1.42
N ILE A 197 3.06 6.02 0.71
CA ILE A 197 4.50 5.82 0.91
C ILE A 197 5.28 6.05 -0.39
N PRO A 198 6.52 6.54 -0.29
CA PRO A 198 7.44 6.59 -1.42
C PRO A 198 7.69 5.21 -2.06
N GLU A 199 7.99 5.21 -3.36
CA GLU A 199 8.23 3.99 -4.12
C GLU A 199 9.45 3.21 -3.60
N ASP A 200 10.51 3.89 -3.17
CA ASP A 200 11.70 3.24 -2.60
C ASP A 200 11.38 2.50 -1.29
N ALA A 201 10.52 3.08 -0.44
CA ALA A 201 10.04 2.42 0.77
C ALA A 201 9.15 1.21 0.44
N ALA A 202 8.31 1.32 -0.59
CA ALA A 202 7.49 0.21 -1.07
C ALA A 202 8.36 -0.97 -1.59
N LYS A 203 9.43 -0.68 -2.34
CA LYS A 203 10.39 -1.68 -2.84
C LYS A 203 11.04 -2.44 -1.67
N ARG A 204 11.59 -1.71 -0.69
CA ARG A 204 12.19 -2.32 0.51
C ARG A 204 11.21 -3.20 1.30
N LEU A 205 9.95 -2.75 1.43
CA LEU A 205 8.89 -3.56 2.06
C LEU A 205 8.61 -4.86 1.30
N ALA A 206 8.46 -4.78 -0.02
CA ALA A 206 8.21 -5.96 -0.84
C ALA A 206 9.39 -6.94 -0.79
N GLU A 207 10.62 -6.45 -0.95
CA GLU A 207 11.86 -7.24 -0.85
C GLU A 207 12.00 -7.95 0.50
N ALA A 208 11.64 -7.28 1.59
CA ALA A 208 11.65 -7.88 2.93
C ALA A 208 10.52 -8.89 3.16
N LEU A 209 9.36 -8.73 2.51
CA LEU A 209 8.20 -9.61 2.66
C LEU A 209 8.32 -10.91 1.86
N VAL A 210 8.80 -10.84 0.60
CA VAL A 210 8.87 -11.98 -0.32
C VAL A 210 9.53 -13.23 0.28
N PRO A 211 10.71 -13.16 0.96
CA PRO A 211 11.39 -14.35 1.45
C PRO A 211 10.74 -14.95 2.70
N LEU A 212 9.79 -14.27 3.34
CA LEU A 212 9.14 -14.79 4.53
C LEU A 212 8.23 -15.98 4.18
N PRO A 213 8.12 -16.97 5.08
CA PRO A 213 7.18 -18.06 4.91
C PRO A 213 5.75 -17.53 4.91
N ASP A 214 4.88 -18.16 4.12
CA ASP A 214 3.46 -17.84 4.12
C ASP A 214 2.83 -18.16 5.48
N LEU A 215 1.81 -17.39 5.83
CA LEU A 215 1.02 -17.60 7.04
C LEU A 215 0.14 -18.84 6.85
N ASP A 216 0.36 -19.86 7.68
CA ASP A 216 -0.42 -21.10 7.63
C ASP A 216 -1.71 -21.03 8.46
N GLU A 217 -2.56 -22.05 8.31
CA GLU A 217 -3.86 -22.10 8.96
C GLU A 217 -3.74 -22.25 10.49
N ALA A 218 -2.73 -22.99 10.95
CA ALA A 218 -2.49 -23.21 12.37
C ALA A 218 -2.15 -21.88 13.07
N GLU A 219 -1.29 -21.07 12.46
CA GLU A 219 -0.90 -19.76 12.95
C GLU A 219 -2.06 -18.77 12.87
N VAL A 220 -2.83 -18.75 11.78
CA VAL A 220 -4.05 -17.93 11.70
C VAL A 220 -5.03 -18.29 12.81
N ASN A 221 -5.28 -19.58 13.06
CA ASN A 221 -6.18 -20.03 14.12
C ASN A 221 -5.66 -19.64 15.50
N ARG A 222 -4.35 -19.72 15.73
CA ARG A 222 -3.71 -19.23 16.97
C ARG A 222 -3.92 -17.72 17.15
N LEU A 223 -3.72 -16.92 16.10
CA LEU A 223 -3.91 -15.46 16.13
C LEU A 223 -5.39 -15.09 16.30
N ARG A 224 -6.31 -15.81 15.66
CA ARG A 224 -7.77 -15.67 15.85
C ARG A 224 -8.15 -15.92 17.31
N GLY A 225 -7.64 -16.98 17.92
CA GLY A 225 -7.86 -17.28 19.34
C GLY A 225 -7.31 -16.19 20.26
N ARG A 226 -6.07 -15.75 20.01
CA ARG A 226 -5.40 -14.69 20.78
C ARG A 226 -6.19 -13.38 20.77
N PHE A 227 -6.70 -12.96 19.61
CA PHE A 227 -7.37 -11.66 19.45
C PHE A 227 -8.90 -11.76 19.44
N GLY A 228 -9.45 -12.95 19.64
CA GLY A 228 -10.90 -13.18 19.75
C GLY A 228 -11.48 -12.85 21.13
N LEU A 229 -10.65 -12.83 22.18
CA LEU A 229 -11.08 -12.63 23.57
C LEU A 229 -11.09 -11.14 24.01
N ASP A 230 -10.34 -10.29 23.32
CA ASP A 230 -10.15 -8.88 23.72
C ASP A 230 -11.39 -8.00 23.45
N THR A 231 -12.25 -8.36 22.49
CA THR A 231 -13.51 -7.64 22.24
C THR A 231 -14.59 -7.94 23.29
N ALA A 232 -14.62 -9.16 23.85
CA ALA A 232 -15.59 -9.51 24.89
C ALA A 232 -15.30 -8.79 26.22
N ARG A 233 -14.03 -8.65 26.59
CA ARG A 233 -13.63 -7.90 27.80
C ARG A 233 -13.80 -6.39 27.67
N THR A 234 -13.60 -5.83 26.47
CA THR A 234 -13.82 -4.39 26.24
C THR A 234 -15.32 -4.04 26.25
N ALA A 235 -16.19 -4.95 25.80
CA ALA A 235 -17.65 -4.78 25.91
C ALA A 235 -18.18 -4.95 27.36
N ALA A 236 -17.53 -5.78 28.19
CA ALA A 236 -17.93 -6.02 29.57
C ALA A 236 -17.39 -5.00 30.59
N GLY A 237 -16.40 -4.18 30.23
CA GLY A 237 -15.67 -3.28 31.15
C GLY A 237 -16.21 -1.84 31.28
N GLY A 238 -17.27 -1.47 30.55
CA GLY A 238 -17.80 -0.09 30.51
C GLY A 238 -18.66 0.34 31.70
N GLY A 239 -18.84 -0.51 32.72
CA GLY A 239 -19.72 -0.26 33.88
C GLY A 239 -18.99 -0.02 35.21
N GLY A 240 -17.69 0.26 35.19
CA GLY A 240 -16.91 0.53 36.39
C GLY A 240 -17.02 1.99 36.83
N SER A 241 -18.15 2.35 37.44
CA SER A 241 -18.24 3.55 38.28
C SER A 241 -17.11 3.49 39.32
N ARG A 242 -16.29 4.55 39.40
CA ARG A 242 -15.34 4.74 40.50
C ARG A 242 -15.83 5.91 41.38
N PRO A 243 -15.63 5.80 42.70
CA PRO A 243 -16.26 6.62 43.73
C PRO A 243 -15.85 8.09 43.67
#